data_AF-A0A554PC12-F1
#
_entry.id   AF-A0A554PC12-F1
#
_cell.length_a   1.000
_cell.length_b   1.000
_cell.length_c   1.000
_cell.angle_alpha   90.00
_cell.angle_beta   90.00
_cell.angle_gamma   90.00
#
_symmetry.space_group_name_H-M   'P 1'
#
loop_
_entity.id
_entity.type
_entity.pdbx_description
1 polymer ?
#
loop_
_entity_poly.entity_id
_entity_poly.type
_entity_poly.pdbx_seq_one_letter_code
_entity_poly.pdbx_strand_id
1 'polypeptide(L)'
;MTFPDHPGAHFEFTSSTGAEEDRLLDRVGGFLAGAARAVTGIETLRKRERGGPVPADEYLLAGTDKGQRIYTFAWEAQGKDGSVTEPNISAALGVLERSPDSSGKLPAPPFKSDRDALELWDTIIDSVRLRPVSSAPRGSNAGSPSPAAPAGSTKAVDDDYAIEKFLADLKPNNSWMDEL
;
A
#
# COMPACT_ATOMS: atom_id res chain seq x y z
N MET A 1 -6.25 -0.04 -7.14
CA MET A 1 -7.69 -0.39 -7.04
C MET A 1 -8.48 0.81 -6.52
N THR A 2 -9.73 0.98 -6.95
CA THR A 2 -10.65 2.01 -6.44
C THR A 2 -11.91 1.35 -5.89
N PHE A 3 -12.65 2.08 -5.06
CA PHE A 3 -13.89 1.60 -4.44
C PHE A 3 -15.07 2.48 -4.90
N PRO A 4 -16.09 1.93 -5.58
CA PRO A 4 -17.24 2.71 -6.04
C PRO A 4 -17.96 3.45 -4.90
N ASP A 5 -18.06 2.82 -3.73
CA ASP A 5 -18.72 3.39 -2.55
C ASP A 5 -17.82 4.36 -1.76
N HIS A 6 -16.52 4.42 -2.07
CA HIS A 6 -15.56 5.32 -1.44
C HIS A 6 -14.79 6.14 -2.49
N PRO A 7 -15.46 7.09 -3.17
CA PRO A 7 -14.87 7.80 -4.30
C PRO A 7 -13.67 8.66 -3.87
N GLY A 8 -12.54 8.50 -4.56
CA GLY A 8 -11.26 9.15 -4.21
C GLY A 8 -10.36 8.31 -3.30
N ALA A 9 -10.89 7.24 -2.71
CA ALA A 9 -10.07 6.23 -2.06
C ALA A 9 -9.41 5.33 -3.10
N HIS A 10 -8.11 5.13 -2.94
CA HIS A 10 -7.29 4.32 -3.82
C HIS A 10 -6.44 3.39 -2.97
N PHE A 11 -6.47 2.11 -3.32
CA PHE A 11 -5.76 1.04 -2.64
C PHE A 11 -4.74 0.40 -3.58
N GLU A 12 -3.53 0.20 -3.08
CA GLU A 12 -2.46 -0.49 -3.76
C GLU A 12 -1.98 -1.67 -2.93
N PHE A 13 -1.62 -2.75 -3.62
CA PHE A 13 -1.04 -3.95 -3.02
C PHE A 13 0.07 -4.44 -3.93
N THR A 14 1.27 -4.54 -3.39
CA THR A 14 2.45 -4.99 -4.13
C THR A 14 3.13 -6.14 -3.41
N SER A 15 3.88 -6.94 -4.16
CA SER A 15 4.77 -7.94 -3.58
C SER A 15 6.03 -8.07 -4.42
N SER A 16 7.17 -8.12 -3.75
CA SER A 16 8.50 -8.25 -4.37
C SER A 16 9.28 -9.38 -3.71
N THR A 17 10.14 -10.06 -4.45
CA THR A 17 11.02 -11.12 -3.94
C THR A 17 12.35 -10.61 -3.36
N GLY A 18 12.60 -9.30 -3.41
CA GLY A 18 13.66 -8.64 -2.64
C GLY A 18 13.19 -8.35 -1.22
N ALA A 19 14.08 -8.41 -0.22
CA ALA A 19 13.81 -7.77 1.05
C ALA A 19 13.91 -6.27 0.85
N GLU A 20 13.03 -5.57 1.53
CA GLU A 20 13.08 -4.12 1.57
C GLU A 20 14.21 -3.67 2.52
N GLU A 21 15.04 -2.73 2.06
CA GLU A 21 16.32 -2.37 2.72
C GLU A 21 16.10 -1.83 4.14
N ASP A 22 15.11 -0.96 4.32
CA ASP A 22 14.70 -0.42 5.63
C ASP A 22 13.32 -0.94 6.07
N ARG A 23 12.95 -0.76 7.34
CA ARG A 23 11.57 -1.04 7.80
C ARG A 23 10.66 0.16 7.55
N LEU A 24 9.38 -0.10 7.30
CA LEU A 24 8.35 0.95 7.13
C LEU A 24 8.38 1.99 8.25
N LEU A 25 8.43 1.56 9.52
CA LEU A 25 8.37 2.48 10.66
C LEU A 25 9.58 3.42 10.78
N ASP A 26 10.70 3.05 10.17
CA ASP A 26 11.92 3.85 10.13
C ASP A 26 11.86 4.86 8.98
N ARG A 27 11.25 4.48 7.85
CA ARG A 27 11.08 5.35 6.67
C ARG A 27 9.96 6.39 6.77
N VAL A 28 8.87 6.06 7.45
CA VAL A 28 7.69 6.95 7.54
C VAL A 28 8.00 8.32 8.16
N GLY A 29 9.09 8.45 8.93
CA GLY A 29 9.54 9.73 9.49
C GLY A 29 9.85 10.79 8.41
N GLY A 30 10.49 10.40 7.31
CA GLY A 30 10.79 11.30 6.20
C GLY A 30 9.55 11.69 5.39
N PHE A 31 8.65 10.73 5.17
CA PHE A 31 7.36 10.96 4.51
C PHE A 31 6.49 11.96 5.31
N LEU A 32 6.34 11.74 6.62
CA LEU A 32 5.61 12.63 7.54
C LEU A 32 6.14 14.05 7.52
N ALA A 33 7.46 14.22 7.54
CA ALA A 33 8.09 15.55 7.49
C ALA A 33 7.75 16.30 6.19
N GLY A 34 7.57 15.56 5.08
CA GLY A 34 7.09 16.10 3.81
C GLY A 34 5.59 16.43 3.81
N ALA A 35 4.75 15.53 4.34
CA ALA A 35 3.30 15.69 4.39
C ALA A 35 2.85 16.79 5.38
N ALA A 36 3.57 16.97 6.49
CA ALA A 36 3.31 18.02 7.49
C ALA A 36 3.39 19.45 6.94
N ARG A 37 4.02 19.66 5.78
CA ARG A 37 4.04 20.96 5.10
C ARG A 37 2.79 21.22 4.25
N ALA A 38 2.07 20.18 3.85
CA ALA A 38 0.94 20.26 2.92
C ALA A 38 -0.42 20.08 3.61
N VAL A 39 -0.46 19.40 4.75
CA VAL A 39 -1.70 18.94 5.39
C VAL A 39 -1.82 19.53 6.78
N THR A 40 -2.98 20.07 7.11
CA THR A 40 -3.27 20.60 8.45
C THR A 40 -3.86 19.53 9.36
N GLY A 41 -3.55 19.60 10.66
CA GLY A 41 -4.14 18.70 11.64
C GLY A 41 -3.81 17.22 11.41
N ILE A 42 -2.58 16.91 11.01
CA ILE A 42 -2.12 15.52 10.88
C ILE A 42 -2.26 14.83 12.24
N GLU A 43 -2.94 13.70 12.25
CA GLU A 43 -3.06 12.82 13.40
C GLU A 43 -2.65 11.40 13.03
N THR A 44 -1.90 10.77 13.94
CA THR A 44 -1.62 9.34 13.84
C THR A 44 -2.80 8.58 14.40
N LEU A 45 -3.55 7.91 13.54
CA LEU A 45 -4.65 7.03 13.94
C LEU A 45 -4.12 5.73 14.54
N ARG A 46 -2.99 5.21 14.01
CA ARG A 46 -2.37 3.98 14.47
C ARG A 46 -0.90 3.90 14.07
N LYS A 47 -0.04 3.45 14.99
CA LYS A 47 1.35 3.05 14.74
C LYS A 47 1.66 1.80 15.54
N ARG A 48 1.91 0.67 14.89
CA ARG A 48 2.24 -0.58 15.59
C ARG A 48 2.86 -1.61 14.66
N GLU A 49 3.45 -2.63 15.26
CA GLU A 49 3.64 -3.92 14.61
C GLU A 49 2.29 -4.68 14.64
N ARG A 50 1.88 -5.23 13.50
CA ARG A 50 0.68 -6.05 13.32
C ARG A 50 1.09 -7.51 13.18
N GLY A 51 0.72 -8.32 14.16
CA GLY A 51 0.84 -9.79 14.08
C GLY A 51 -0.23 -10.39 13.16
N GLY A 52 -0.15 -11.70 12.93
CA GLY A 52 -1.11 -12.43 12.09
C GLY A 52 -0.40 -13.45 11.20
N PRO A 53 -1.06 -13.93 10.13
CA PRO A 53 -0.47 -14.86 9.17
C PRO A 53 0.77 -14.30 8.46
N VAL A 54 0.83 -12.97 8.30
CA VAL A 54 1.99 -12.23 7.80
C VAL A 54 2.33 -11.13 8.80
N PRO A 55 3.41 -11.27 9.59
CA PRO A 55 3.88 -10.21 10.50
C PRO A 55 4.38 -9.00 9.70
N ALA A 56 3.97 -7.81 10.11
CA ALA A 56 4.22 -6.58 9.35
C ALA A 56 4.11 -5.33 10.23
N ASP A 57 4.62 -4.22 9.72
CA ASP A 57 4.45 -2.90 10.31
C ASP A 57 3.22 -2.20 9.77
N GLU A 58 2.57 -1.39 10.61
CA GLU A 58 1.37 -0.63 10.27
C GLU A 58 1.49 0.83 10.72
N TYR A 59 1.25 1.75 9.80
CA TYR A 59 1.23 3.18 10.08
C TYR A 59 0.08 3.89 9.35
N LEU A 60 -0.84 4.48 10.12
CA LEU A 60 -2.09 5.05 9.65
C LEU A 60 -2.20 6.52 10.08
N LEU A 61 -2.37 7.39 9.09
CA LEU A 61 -2.50 8.83 9.29
C LEU A 61 -3.83 9.32 8.72
N ALA A 62 -4.35 10.36 9.36
CA ALA A 62 -5.38 11.20 8.79
C ALA A 62 -4.96 12.67 8.92
N GLY A 63 -5.56 13.51 8.08
CA GLY A 63 -5.37 14.94 8.14
C GLY A 63 -6.45 15.68 7.37
N THR A 64 -6.36 17.01 7.35
CA THR A 64 -7.28 17.85 6.59
C THR A 64 -6.50 18.69 5.59
N ASP A 65 -6.90 18.61 4.33
CA ASP A 65 -6.39 19.46 3.25
C ASP A 65 -7.54 20.12 2.51
N LYS A 66 -7.49 21.45 2.37
CA LYS A 66 -8.55 22.30 1.78
C LYS A 66 -10.00 21.94 2.22
N GLY A 67 -10.16 21.58 3.50
CA GLY A 67 -11.46 21.21 4.07
C GLY A 67 -11.93 19.79 3.76
N GLN A 68 -11.10 18.97 3.10
CA GLN A 68 -11.34 17.56 2.85
C GLN A 68 -10.52 16.69 3.80
N ARG A 69 -11.14 15.62 4.30
CA ARG A 69 -10.48 14.60 5.10
C ARG A 69 -9.65 13.69 4.19
N ILE A 70 -8.36 13.61 4.44
CA ILE A 70 -7.44 12.73 3.70
C ILE A 70 -6.89 11.65 4.62
N TYR A 71 -6.52 10.52 4.04
CA TYR A 71 -5.97 9.37 4.75
C TYR A 71 -4.71 8.89 4.03
N THR A 72 -3.75 8.43 4.83
CA THR A 72 -2.56 7.74 4.33
C THR A 72 -2.27 6.56 5.24
N PHE A 73 -2.64 5.38 4.77
CA PHE A 73 -2.49 4.13 5.49
C PHE A 73 -1.44 3.28 4.79
N ALA A 74 -0.52 2.73 5.55
CA ALA A 74 0.53 1.86 5.07
C ALA A 74 0.64 0.62 5.96
N TRP A 75 0.82 -0.52 5.32
CA TRP A 75 1.15 -1.79 5.94
C TRP A 75 2.22 -2.48 5.12
N GLU A 76 3.26 -2.98 5.76
CA GLU A 76 4.39 -3.58 5.05
C GLU A 76 5.00 -4.74 5.84
N ALA A 77 5.07 -5.90 5.20
CA ALA A 77 5.89 -7.02 5.61
C ALA A 77 7.23 -6.92 4.87
N GLN A 78 8.32 -6.75 5.61
CA GLN A 78 9.66 -6.50 5.05
C GLN A 78 10.13 -7.58 4.05
N GLY A 79 9.74 -8.84 4.29
CA GLY A 79 10.17 -9.98 3.49
C GLY A 79 11.61 -10.42 3.79
N LYS A 80 12.11 -11.35 2.97
CA LYS A 80 13.50 -11.83 2.96
C LYS A 80 14.03 -11.90 1.54
N ASP A 81 15.31 -11.58 1.37
CA ASP A 81 15.97 -11.58 0.07
C ASP A 81 15.89 -12.93 -0.63
N GLY A 82 15.42 -12.90 -1.88
CA GLY A 82 15.33 -14.08 -2.74
C GLY A 82 14.30 -15.11 -2.28
N SER A 83 13.42 -14.77 -1.33
CA SER A 83 12.47 -15.71 -0.75
C SER A 83 11.08 -15.58 -1.39
N VAL A 84 10.70 -16.59 -2.17
CA VAL A 84 9.33 -16.70 -2.73
C VAL A 84 8.31 -17.02 -1.64
N THR A 85 8.74 -17.62 -0.52
CA THR A 85 7.87 -17.98 0.61
C THR A 85 7.75 -16.88 1.66
N GLU A 86 8.65 -15.89 1.63
CA GLU A 86 8.64 -14.73 2.52
C GLU A 86 8.98 -13.47 1.71
N PRO A 87 8.15 -13.13 0.70
CA PRO A 87 8.39 -11.95 -0.12
C PRO A 87 8.17 -10.68 0.72
N ASN A 88 8.71 -9.55 0.24
CA ASN A 88 8.19 -8.25 0.65
C ASN A 88 6.72 -8.15 0.19
N ILE A 89 5.86 -7.68 1.07
CA ILE A 89 4.45 -7.43 0.76
C ILE A 89 4.10 -6.06 1.33
N SER A 90 3.58 -5.17 0.50
CA SER A 90 3.13 -3.86 0.93
C SER A 90 1.69 -3.62 0.52
N ALA A 91 0.97 -2.89 1.37
CA ALA A 91 -0.38 -2.43 1.11
C ALA A 91 -0.49 -0.96 1.51
N ALA A 92 -1.12 -0.16 0.66
CA ALA A 92 -1.35 1.25 0.95
C ALA A 92 -2.78 1.64 0.60
N LEU A 93 -3.41 2.44 1.46
CA LEU A 93 -4.69 3.09 1.19
C LEU A 93 -4.52 4.59 1.35
N GLY A 94 -4.82 5.30 0.28
CA GLY A 94 -4.81 6.75 0.27
C GLY A 94 -6.19 7.32 -0.03
N VAL A 95 -6.42 8.55 0.41
CA VAL A 95 -7.48 9.43 -0.10
C VAL A 95 -6.84 10.72 -0.57
N LEU A 96 -6.95 11.00 -1.86
CA LEU A 96 -6.44 12.22 -2.48
C LEU A 96 -7.42 13.38 -2.31
N GLU A 97 -6.87 14.61 -2.34
CA GLU A 97 -7.67 15.81 -2.57
C GLU A 97 -8.41 15.67 -3.91
N ARG A 98 -9.69 16.05 -3.93
CA ARG A 98 -10.45 16.16 -5.17
C ARG A 98 -10.90 17.59 -5.40
N SER A 99 -10.81 18.04 -6.65
CA SER A 99 -11.20 19.39 -7.02
C SER A 99 -12.70 19.63 -6.78
N PRO A 100 -13.11 20.87 -6.42
CA PRO A 100 -14.50 21.25 -6.40
C PRO A 100 -15.16 21.07 -7.77
N ASP A 101 -16.48 20.87 -7.78
CA ASP A 101 -17.24 20.87 -9.04
C ASP A 101 -17.33 22.27 -9.67
N SER A 102 -17.98 22.39 -10.84
CA SER A 102 -18.16 23.67 -11.53
C SER A 102 -18.94 24.72 -10.73
N SER A 103 -19.62 24.32 -9.66
CA SER A 103 -20.32 25.23 -8.73
C SER A 103 -19.45 25.66 -7.54
N GLY A 104 -18.21 25.16 -7.46
CA GLY A 104 -17.29 25.40 -6.34
C GLY A 104 -17.57 24.53 -5.11
N LYS A 105 -18.45 23.53 -5.21
CA LYS A 105 -18.77 22.64 -4.11
C LYS A 105 -17.74 21.52 -4.00
N LEU A 106 -17.21 21.31 -2.79
CA LEU A 106 -16.32 20.18 -2.52
C LEU A 106 -17.06 18.84 -2.66
N PRO A 107 -16.40 17.80 -3.18
CA PRO A 107 -16.98 16.49 -3.30
C PRO A 107 -17.25 15.87 -1.91
N ALA A 108 -18.27 15.01 -1.83
CA ALA A 108 -18.60 14.33 -0.59
C ALA A 108 -17.44 13.45 -0.11
N PRO A 109 -17.10 13.42 1.19
CA PRO A 109 -16.01 12.60 1.71
C PRO A 109 -16.15 11.12 1.33
N PRO A 110 -15.05 10.39 1.03
CA PRO A 110 -15.10 8.96 0.70
C PRO A 110 -15.56 8.08 1.85
N PHE A 111 -15.33 8.52 3.08
CA PHE A 111 -15.67 7.80 4.31
C PHE A 111 -16.55 8.66 5.20
N LYS A 112 -17.49 8.03 5.90
CA LYS A 112 -18.37 8.73 6.84
C LYS A 112 -17.63 9.19 8.09
N SER A 113 -16.56 8.50 8.46
CA SER A 113 -15.72 8.78 9.63
C SER A 113 -14.39 8.04 9.52
N ASP A 114 -13.42 8.37 10.39
CA ASP A 114 -12.16 7.63 10.47
C ASP A 114 -12.39 6.16 10.81
N ARG A 115 -13.42 5.85 11.63
CA ARG A 115 -13.79 4.48 11.97
C ARG A 115 -14.19 3.67 10.73
N ASP A 116 -14.94 4.28 9.83
CA ASP A 116 -15.39 3.68 8.56
C ASP A 116 -14.18 3.36 7.65
N ALA A 117 -13.21 4.29 7.58
CA ALA A 117 -11.95 4.08 6.86
C ALA A 117 -11.11 2.95 7.49
N LEU A 118 -11.00 2.92 8.81
CA LEU A 118 -10.28 1.90 9.56
C LEU A 118 -10.92 0.51 9.42
N GLU A 119 -12.24 0.42 9.37
CA GLU A 119 -12.97 -0.83 9.21
C GLU A 119 -12.76 -1.46 7.83
N LEU A 120 -12.79 -0.64 6.76
CA LEU A 120 -12.43 -1.10 5.42
C LEU A 120 -10.98 -1.59 5.37
N TRP A 121 -10.07 -0.79 5.93
CA TRP A 121 -8.65 -1.13 5.99
C TRP A 121 -8.39 -2.45 6.73
N ASP A 122 -8.94 -2.60 7.94
CA ASP A 122 -8.77 -3.80 8.74
C ASP A 122 -9.33 -5.03 8.02
N THR A 123 -10.49 -4.91 7.37
CA THR A 123 -11.10 -5.99 6.57
C THR A 123 -10.19 -6.45 5.42
N ILE A 124 -9.56 -5.51 4.71
CA ILE A 124 -8.65 -5.83 3.61
C ILE A 124 -7.38 -6.50 4.15
N ILE A 125 -6.72 -5.90 5.13
CA ILE A 125 -5.44 -6.41 5.66
C ILE A 125 -5.61 -7.76 6.35
N ASP A 126 -6.69 -7.99 7.10
CA ASP A 126 -6.96 -9.29 7.73
C ASP A 126 -7.24 -10.41 6.71
N SER A 127 -7.57 -10.06 5.47
CA SER A 127 -7.75 -11.04 4.39
C SER A 127 -6.44 -11.45 3.72
N VAL A 128 -5.36 -10.69 3.91
CA VAL A 128 -4.05 -10.95 3.30
C VAL A 128 -3.45 -12.22 3.89
N ARG A 129 -3.13 -13.17 3.02
CA ARG A 129 -2.46 -14.41 3.38
C ARG A 129 -1.66 -14.95 2.21
N LEU A 130 -0.56 -15.64 2.51
CA LEU A 130 0.15 -16.43 1.51
C LEU A 130 -0.77 -17.55 1.01
N ARG A 131 -0.80 -17.76 -0.30
CA ARG A 131 -1.58 -18.84 -0.90
C ARG A 131 -0.95 -20.18 -0.47
N PRO A 132 -1.71 -21.10 0.16
CA PRO A 132 -1.19 -22.43 0.44
C PRO A 132 -0.79 -23.14 -0.85
N VAL A 133 0.45 -23.63 -0.91
CA VAL A 133 0.92 -24.52 -1.97
C VAL A 133 1.06 -25.92 -1.39
N SER A 134 0.50 -26.92 -2.07
CA SER A 134 0.61 -28.31 -1.63
C SER A 134 2.07 -28.76 -1.75
N SER A 135 2.76 -28.92 -0.62
CA SER A 135 3.99 -29.71 -0.54
C SER A 135 3.63 -31.19 -0.65
N ALA A 136 3.18 -31.63 -1.83
CA ALA A 136 3.11 -33.06 -2.10
C ALA A 136 4.55 -33.60 -2.02
N PRO A 137 4.87 -34.58 -1.15
CA PRO A 137 6.15 -35.25 -1.19
C PRO A 137 6.25 -35.86 -2.59
N ARG A 138 7.25 -35.44 -3.36
CA ARG A 138 7.53 -36.07 -4.65
C ARG A 138 7.94 -37.51 -4.35
N GLY A 139 6.98 -38.42 -4.46
CA GLY A 139 7.21 -39.84 -4.36
C GLY A 139 8.37 -40.20 -5.29
N SER A 140 9.37 -40.85 -4.71
CA SER A 140 10.52 -41.42 -5.38
C SER A 140 10.08 -42.44 -6.44
N ASN A 141 9.93 -41.99 -7.69
CA ASN A 141 10.48 -42.61 -8.90
C ASN A 141 9.88 -42.04 -10.19
N ALA A 142 10.73 -42.02 -11.22
CA ALA A 142 10.48 -41.75 -12.64
C ALA A 142 10.61 -40.29 -13.13
N GLY A 143 11.75 -40.03 -13.80
CA GLY A 143 11.96 -39.08 -14.90
C GLY A 143 11.61 -37.61 -14.65
N SER A 144 12.63 -36.78 -14.41
CA SER A 144 12.48 -35.32 -14.38
C SER A 144 11.94 -34.76 -15.70
N PRO A 145 10.85 -33.98 -15.70
CA PRO A 145 10.72 -32.83 -16.57
C PRO A 145 11.23 -31.62 -15.79
N SER A 146 12.30 -30.98 -16.28
CA SER A 146 12.69 -29.65 -15.81
C SER A 146 11.48 -28.70 -15.91
N PRO A 147 11.18 -27.89 -14.88
CA PRO A 147 10.32 -26.74 -15.09
C PRO A 147 11.06 -25.80 -16.04
N ALA A 148 10.54 -25.60 -17.24
CA ALA A 148 10.95 -24.48 -18.05
C ALA A 148 10.49 -23.22 -17.31
N ALA A 149 11.43 -22.52 -16.67
CA ALA A 149 11.22 -21.13 -16.30
C ALA A 149 10.81 -20.38 -17.57
N PRO A 150 9.78 -19.50 -17.54
CA PRO A 150 9.60 -18.58 -18.64
C PRO A 150 10.87 -17.73 -18.72
N ALA A 151 11.63 -17.92 -19.80
CA ALA A 151 12.75 -17.08 -20.16
C ALA A 151 12.20 -15.71 -20.60
N GLY A 152 11.86 -14.89 -19.61
CA GLY A 152 11.65 -13.46 -19.73
C GLY A 152 12.63 -12.79 -18.77
N SER A 153 13.89 -12.66 -19.20
CA SER A 153 14.85 -11.79 -18.54
C SER A 153 14.43 -10.35 -18.87
N THR A 154 13.49 -9.82 -18.09
CA THR A 154 13.44 -8.39 -17.84
C THR A 154 14.16 -8.21 -16.52
N LYS A 155 15.27 -7.48 -16.57
CA LYS A 155 16.04 -7.01 -15.43
C LYS A 155 15.09 -6.62 -14.29
N ALA A 156 15.50 -6.83 -13.04
CA ALA A 156 14.93 -6.10 -11.91
C ALA A 156 15.03 -4.60 -12.28
N VAL A 157 13.91 -4.02 -12.70
CA VAL A 157 13.78 -2.61 -13.02
C VAL A 157 12.93 -2.05 -11.90
N ASP A 158 13.59 -1.41 -10.94
CA ASP A 158 13.11 -0.24 -10.21
C ASP A 158 11.71 -0.30 -9.53
N ASP A 159 11.27 -1.46 -9.04
CA ASP A 159 9.98 -1.57 -8.31
C ASP A 159 10.09 -1.27 -6.81
N ASP A 160 11.30 -1.07 -6.29
CA ASP A 160 11.59 -0.73 -4.87
C ASP A 160 10.99 0.61 -4.43
N TYR A 161 10.36 1.35 -5.36
CA TYR A 161 9.78 2.67 -5.13
C TYR A 161 8.24 2.67 -5.09
N ALA A 162 7.54 1.53 -5.13
CA ALA A 162 6.09 1.55 -5.33
C ALA A 162 5.31 2.24 -4.19
N ILE A 163 5.57 1.87 -2.92
CA ILE A 163 4.89 2.51 -1.79
C ILE A 163 5.38 3.93 -1.57
N GLU A 164 6.68 4.20 -1.77
CA GLU A 164 7.22 5.55 -1.61
C GLU A 164 6.71 6.49 -2.69
N LYS A 165 6.63 6.03 -3.94
CA LYS A 165 6.06 6.77 -5.06
C LYS A 165 4.58 6.98 -4.85
N PHE A 166 3.83 5.97 -4.41
CA PHE A 166 2.41 6.13 -4.05
C PHE A 166 2.23 7.17 -2.94
N LEU A 167 3.02 7.08 -1.87
CA LEU A 167 3.02 8.05 -0.78
C LEU A 167 3.49 9.44 -1.24
N ALA A 168 4.43 9.54 -2.17
CA ALA A 168 4.90 10.80 -2.74
C ALA A 168 3.86 11.41 -3.70
N ASP A 169 3.16 10.59 -4.48
CA ASP A 169 2.08 10.94 -5.40
C ASP A 169 0.81 11.35 -4.63
N LEU A 170 0.70 10.97 -3.35
CA LEU A 170 -0.28 11.51 -2.40
C LEU A 170 -0.03 12.98 -2.03
N LYS A 171 1.09 13.60 -2.41
CA LYS A 171 1.33 15.04 -2.22
C LYS A 171 0.54 15.86 -3.24
N PRO A 172 0.07 17.07 -2.87
CA PRO A 172 -0.75 17.93 -3.75
C PRO A 172 0.01 18.61 -4.90
N ASN A 173 1.06 17.99 -5.46
CA ASN A 173 1.72 18.49 -6.66
C ASN A 173 1.18 17.79 -7.91
N ASN A 174 0.16 18.43 -8.48
CA ASN A 174 -0.29 18.41 -9.87
C ASN A 174 0.71 17.80 -10.87
N SER A 175 0.47 16.56 -11.35
CA SER A 175 1.02 16.08 -12.62
C SER A 175 0.31 14.82 -13.15
N TRP A 176 -1.03 14.80 -13.12
CA TRP A 176 -1.79 13.69 -13.74
C TRP A 176 -2.94 14.16 -14.66
N MET A 177 -3.04 15.47 -14.92
CA MET A 177 -4.04 16.06 -15.83
C MET A 177 -3.48 16.61 -17.15
N ASP A 178 -2.19 16.42 -17.45
CA ASP A 178 -1.60 16.88 -18.72
C ASP A 178 -1.55 15.81 -19.83
N GLU A 179 -2.07 14.59 -19.59
CA GLU A 179 -2.06 13.48 -20.56
C GLU A 179 -3.43 12.84 -20.88
N LEU A 180 -4.53 13.59 -20.75
CA LEU A 180 -5.83 13.24 -21.38
C LEU A 180 -6.44 14.45 -22.08
#